data_AF-A0A7K2ZBH6-F1
#
_entry.id   AF-A0A7K2ZBH6-F1
#
_cell.length_a   1.000
_cell.length_b   1.000
_cell.length_c   1.000
_cell.angle_alpha   90.00
_cell.angle_beta   90.00
_cell.angle_gamma   90.00
#
_symmetry.space_group_name_H-M   'P 1'
#
loop_
_entity.id
_entity.type
_entity.pdbx_description
1 polymer ?
#
loop_
_entity_poly.entity_id
_entity_poly.type
_entity_poly.pdbx_seq_one_letter_code
_entity_poly.pdbx_strand_id
1 'polypeptide(L)'
;MKVYERTENGTATQVSVKDGLAEINDAMMAGKREVRTMSSISRTDYAIEYKDGRSVRLVQVDTSAPEGYTTGQAVVVRRPGQDPIAGTVDHIHTAPGYVAVRNDRHRSTAIYPASFVSAVEVEAEEEPTDSAPWTVASHRTLLHKFTEASAAGRAVCNKSFRPWLYGNGYVFKTRAEHEASRYADLYTFCPRCESK
;
A
#
# COMPACT_ATOMS: atom_id res chain seq x y z
N MET A 1 -9.21 -1.60 0.95
CA MET A 1 -9.46 -0.14 0.93
C MET A 1 -10.29 0.20 2.16
N LYS A 2 -10.12 1.36 2.81
CA LYS A 2 -10.95 1.70 3.98
C LYS A 2 -12.13 2.56 3.55
N VAL A 3 -13.32 2.27 4.08
CA VAL A 3 -14.55 3.07 3.95
C VAL A 3 -15.22 3.14 5.32
N TYR A 4 -16.20 4.04 5.49
CA TYR A 4 -17.08 3.98 6.65
C TYR A 4 -18.38 3.27 6.27
N GLU A 5 -18.76 2.28 7.05
CA GLU A 5 -20.14 1.82 7.10
C GLU A 5 -20.93 2.81 7.97
N ARG A 6 -21.86 3.52 7.33
CA ARG A 6 -22.76 4.49 7.92
C ARG A 6 -24.13 3.87 8.09
N THR A 7 -24.51 3.62 9.34
CA THR A 7 -25.84 3.11 9.69
C THR A 7 -26.68 4.23 10.24
N GLU A 8 -27.67 4.68 9.47
CA GLU A 8 -28.64 5.69 9.88
C GLU A 8 -29.99 5.04 10.15
N ASN A 9 -30.50 5.17 11.38
CA ASN A 9 -31.80 4.62 11.80
C ASN A 9 -31.99 3.14 11.42
N GLY A 10 -30.90 2.36 11.50
CA GLY A 10 -30.87 0.93 11.15
C GLY A 10 -30.57 0.61 9.68
N THR A 11 -30.47 1.60 8.80
CA THR A 11 -30.10 1.40 7.39
C THR A 11 -28.60 1.62 7.20
N ALA A 12 -27.87 0.56 6.87
CA ALA A 12 -26.43 0.61 6.61
C ALA A 12 -26.14 1.00 5.15
N THR A 13 -25.21 1.93 4.96
CA THR A 13 -24.72 2.41 3.67
C THR A 13 -23.21 2.58 3.74
N GLN A 14 -22.50 2.39 2.63
CA GLN A 14 -21.08 2.68 2.57
C GLN A 14 -20.85 4.12 2.15
N VAL A 15 -20.01 4.83 2.90
CA VAL A 15 -19.60 6.21 2.60
C VAL A 15 -18.08 6.31 2.54
N SER A 16 -17.59 7.30 1.80
CA SER A 16 -16.16 7.52 1.68
C SER A 16 -15.54 7.88 3.04
N VAL A 17 -14.24 7.65 3.21
CA VAL A 17 -13.50 8.09 4.40
C VAL A 17 -13.63 9.59 4.60
N LYS A 18 -13.63 10.37 3.51
CA LYS A 18 -13.79 11.82 3.53
C LYS A 18 -15.16 12.22 4.09
N ASP A 19 -16.23 11.60 3.60
CA ASP A 19 -17.60 11.94 4.01
C ASP A 19 -17.87 11.51 5.44
N GLY A 20 -17.41 10.31 5.83
CA GLY A 20 -17.53 9.83 7.22
C GLY A 20 -16.78 10.74 8.20
N LEU A 21 -15.55 11.16 7.87
CA LEU A 21 -14.80 12.10 8.69
C LEU A 21 -15.44 13.50 8.73
N ALA A 22 -16.03 13.96 7.62
CA ALA A 22 -16.75 15.22 7.59
C ALA A 22 -17.95 15.21 8.55
N GLU A 23 -18.75 14.15 8.57
CA GLU A 23 -19.89 14.00 9.48
C GLU A 23 -19.43 13.87 10.94
N ILE A 24 -18.37 13.12 11.22
CA ILE A 24 -17.75 13.04 12.55
C ILE A 24 -17.28 14.41 13.04
N ASN A 25 -16.56 15.16 12.19
CA ASN A 25 -16.05 16.48 12.53
C ASN A 25 -17.17 17.50 12.70
N ASP A 26 -18.21 17.44 11.87
CA ASP A 26 -19.38 18.29 12.00
C ASP A 26 -20.06 18.04 13.35
N ALA A 27 -20.35 16.78 13.70
CA ALA A 27 -20.94 16.41 14.98
C ALA A 27 -20.11 16.85 16.20
N MET A 28 -18.77 16.80 16.10
CA MET A 28 -17.87 17.24 17.18
C MET A 28 -17.77 18.76 17.32
N MET A 29 -17.75 19.48 16.20
CA MET A 29 -17.36 20.90 16.18
C MET A 29 -18.56 21.84 15.95
N ALA A 30 -19.27 21.68 14.83
CA ALA A 30 -20.26 22.63 14.33
C ALA A 30 -21.70 22.23 14.68
N GLY A 31 -22.03 20.94 14.54
CA GLY A 31 -23.33 20.32 14.82
C GLY A 31 -23.64 20.11 16.30
N LYS A 32 -22.80 20.58 17.25
CA LYS A 32 -23.00 20.36 18.70
C LYS A 32 -24.36 20.85 19.23
N ARG A 33 -25.01 21.80 18.54
CA ARG A 33 -26.36 22.27 18.86
C ARG A 33 -27.45 21.28 18.47
N GLU A 34 -27.21 20.46 17.45
CA GLU A 34 -28.12 19.48 16.86
C GLU A 34 -27.86 18.07 17.38
N VAL A 35 -26.63 17.79 17.82
CA VAL A 35 -26.23 16.53 18.47
C VAL A 35 -26.74 16.51 19.90
N ARG A 36 -27.41 15.41 20.27
CA ARG A 36 -27.85 15.10 21.63
C ARG A 36 -26.73 14.42 22.40
N THR A 37 -26.18 13.35 21.85
CA THR A 37 -25.05 12.60 22.42
C THR A 37 -24.14 12.13 21.30
N MET A 38 -22.84 12.04 21.58
CA MET A 38 -21.88 11.41 20.69
C MET A 38 -20.93 10.57 21.54
N SER A 39 -20.70 9.33 21.12
CA SER A 39 -19.73 8.43 21.73
C SER A 39 -18.74 7.92 20.69
N SER A 40 -17.46 7.93 21.05
CA SER A 40 -16.41 7.22 20.32
C SER A 40 -16.22 5.89 21.05
N ILE A 41 -16.78 4.82 20.48
CA ILE A 41 -16.68 3.46 21.03
C ILE A 41 -15.25 2.96 20.85
N SER A 42 -14.64 3.29 19.71
CA SER A 42 -13.22 3.04 19.42
C SER A 42 -12.66 4.15 18.53
N ARG A 43 -11.36 4.05 18.18
CA ARG A 43 -10.72 4.96 17.21
C ARG A 43 -11.35 4.92 15.81
N THR A 44 -12.18 3.93 15.54
CA THR A 44 -12.78 3.69 14.22
C THR A 44 -14.29 3.48 14.27
N ASP A 45 -14.92 3.67 15.43
CA ASP A 45 -16.35 3.43 15.65
C ASP A 45 -16.95 4.60 16.44
N TYR A 46 -17.90 5.28 15.82
CA TYR A 46 -18.55 6.47 16.34
C TYR A 46 -20.06 6.30 16.30
N ALA A 47 -20.73 6.57 17.41
CA ALA A 47 -22.19 6.63 17.48
C ALA A 47 -22.63 8.06 17.82
N ILE A 48 -23.53 8.60 17.02
CA ILE A 48 -24.04 9.97 17.10
C ILE A 48 -25.55 9.89 17.20
N GLU A 49 -26.11 10.49 18.25
CA GLU A 49 -27.55 10.68 18.41
C GLU A 49 -27.86 12.16 18.23
N TYR A 50 -28.75 12.48 17.31
CA TYR A 50 -29.22 13.83 17.06
C TYR A 50 -30.51 14.12 17.85
N LYS A 51 -30.78 15.41 18.11
CA LYS A 51 -31.94 15.85 18.89
C LYS A 51 -33.27 15.67 18.18
N ASP A 52 -33.25 15.56 16.86
CA ASP A 52 -34.40 15.23 16.01
C ASP A 52 -34.80 13.74 16.07
N GLY A 53 -34.04 12.91 16.81
CA GLY A 53 -34.27 11.47 16.94
C GLY A 53 -33.50 10.63 15.93
N ARG A 54 -32.73 11.23 15.01
CA ARG A 54 -31.86 10.50 14.09
C ARG A 54 -30.67 9.90 14.84
N SER A 55 -30.37 8.63 14.57
CA SER A 55 -29.18 7.94 15.08
C SER A 55 -28.28 7.53 13.92
N VAL A 56 -27.00 7.87 14.01
CA VAL A 56 -25.98 7.53 13.02
C VAL A 56 -24.84 6.80 13.70
N ARG A 57 -24.48 5.64 13.18
CA ARG A 57 -23.25 4.93 13.56
C ARG A 57 -22.30 4.87 12.37
N LEU A 58 -21.05 5.22 12.59
CA LEU A 58 -19.98 5.22 11.59
C LEU A 58 -18.89 4.27 12.04
N VAL A 59 -18.71 3.17 11.30
CA VAL A 59 -17.68 2.16 11.56
C VAL A 59 -16.71 2.11 10.39
N GLN A 60 -15.43 2.32 10.63
CA GLN A 60 -14.42 2.15 9.60
C GLN A 60 -14.24 0.65 9.33
N VAL A 61 -14.54 0.23 8.11
CA VAL A 61 -14.43 -1.16 7.67
C VAL A 61 -13.47 -1.26 6.49
N ASP A 62 -12.79 -2.41 6.40
CA ASP A 62 -12.05 -2.75 5.19
C ASP A 62 -13.05 -3.22 4.13
N THR A 63 -13.13 -2.46 3.04
CA THR A 63 -13.87 -2.89 1.85
C THR A 63 -12.90 -3.49 0.83
N SER A 64 -13.35 -4.58 0.21
CA SER A 64 -12.70 -5.16 -0.95
C SER A 64 -12.75 -4.16 -2.11
N ALA A 65 -11.66 -4.11 -2.87
CA ALA A 65 -11.66 -3.49 -4.19
C ALA A 65 -12.88 -3.97 -5.01
N PRO A 66 -13.46 -3.14 -5.91
CA PRO A 66 -14.38 -3.66 -6.92
C PRO A 66 -13.66 -4.81 -7.62
N GLU A 67 -14.33 -5.96 -7.64
CA GLU A 67 -13.76 -7.22 -8.11
C GLU A 67 -13.07 -7.02 -9.47
N GLY A 68 -11.77 -7.35 -9.52
CA GLY A 68 -10.99 -7.38 -10.77
C GLY A 68 -9.83 -6.38 -10.90
N TYR A 69 -9.72 -5.37 -10.03
CA TYR A 69 -8.63 -4.38 -10.10
C TYR A 69 -7.85 -4.22 -8.80
N THR A 70 -6.52 -4.22 -8.88
CA THR A 70 -5.61 -3.88 -7.79
C THR A 70 -4.84 -2.60 -8.08
N THR A 71 -4.52 -1.84 -7.05
CA THR A 71 -3.64 -0.67 -7.20
C THR A 71 -2.30 -1.10 -7.77
N GLY A 72 -1.79 -0.37 -8.76
CA GLY A 72 -0.55 -0.67 -9.48
C GLY A 72 -0.73 -1.63 -10.66
N GLN A 73 -1.93 -2.18 -10.87
CA GLN A 73 -2.20 -3.07 -12.00
C GLN A 73 -2.16 -2.31 -13.33
N ALA A 74 -1.53 -2.90 -14.34
CA ALA A 74 -1.57 -2.41 -15.71
C ALA A 74 -2.97 -2.60 -16.29
N VAL A 75 -3.51 -1.54 -16.86
CA VAL A 75 -4.86 -1.51 -17.43
C VAL A 75 -4.88 -0.77 -18.76
N VAL A 76 -5.82 -1.15 -19.61
CA VAL A 76 -6.16 -0.41 -20.82
C VAL A 76 -7.56 0.15 -20.67
N VAL A 77 -7.70 1.45 -20.93
CA VAL A 77 -8.98 2.15 -20.96
C VAL A 77 -9.46 2.26 -22.40
N ARG A 78 -10.64 1.70 -22.69
CA ARG A 78 -11.29 1.74 -24.00
C ARG A 78 -12.57 2.57 -23.92
N ARG A 79 -12.56 3.75 -24.53
CA ARG A 79 -13.73 4.62 -24.63
C ARG A 79 -14.34 4.53 -26.04
N PRO A 80 -15.67 4.55 -26.18
CA PRO A 80 -16.31 4.61 -27.49
C PRO A 80 -15.82 5.84 -28.29
N GLY A 81 -15.31 5.61 -29.50
CA GLY A 81 -14.87 6.68 -30.41
C GLY A 81 -13.53 7.35 -30.05
N GLN A 82 -12.73 6.76 -29.15
CA GLN A 82 -11.38 7.25 -28.83
C GLN A 82 -10.35 6.14 -28.83
N ASP A 83 -9.09 6.51 -29.08
CA ASP A 83 -7.98 5.57 -29.04
C ASP A 83 -7.80 4.98 -27.62
N PRO A 84 -7.45 3.69 -27.51
CA PRO A 84 -7.18 3.06 -26.22
C PRO A 84 -6.04 3.76 -25.47
N ILE A 85 -6.20 3.88 -24.15
CA ILE A 85 -5.21 4.49 -23.27
C ILE A 85 -4.61 3.40 -22.39
N ALA A 86 -3.31 3.19 -22.49
CA ALA A 86 -2.55 2.41 -21.51
C ALA A 86 -2.31 3.23 -20.25
N GLY A 87 -2.41 2.58 -19.10
CA GLY A 87 -2.12 3.19 -17.82
C GLY A 87 -2.03 2.18 -16.69
N THR A 88 -1.86 2.71 -15.50
CA THR A 88 -1.78 1.96 -14.25
C THR A 88 -2.90 2.38 -13.31
N VAL A 89 -3.47 1.43 -12.56
CA VAL A 89 -4.47 1.75 -11.53
C VAL A 89 -3.77 2.54 -10.42
N ASP A 90 -4.09 3.82 -10.30
CA ASP A 90 -3.48 4.72 -9.30
C ASP A 90 -4.10 4.47 -7.93
N HIS A 91 -5.43 4.46 -7.89
CA HIS A 91 -6.21 4.08 -6.73
C HIS A 91 -7.62 3.69 -7.17
N ILE A 92 -8.29 2.97 -6.28
CA ILE A 92 -9.67 2.56 -6.48
C ILE A 92 -10.56 3.65 -5.88
N HIS A 93 -11.48 4.16 -6.68
CA HIS A 93 -12.33 5.25 -6.22
C HIS A 93 -13.36 4.76 -5.19
N THR A 94 -13.74 5.65 -4.28
CA THR A 94 -14.78 5.39 -3.26
C THR A 94 -16.18 5.20 -3.85
N ALA A 95 -16.40 5.63 -5.09
CA ALA A 95 -17.65 5.38 -5.80
C ALA A 95 -17.61 3.96 -6.41
N PRO A 96 -18.60 3.09 -6.11
CA PRO A 96 -18.67 1.76 -6.70
C PRO A 96 -18.65 1.82 -8.24
N GLY A 97 -17.86 0.95 -8.87
CA GLY A 97 -17.82 0.84 -10.33
C GLY A 97 -16.94 1.88 -11.04
N TYR A 98 -16.08 2.61 -10.33
CA TYR A 98 -15.10 3.53 -10.93
C TYR A 98 -13.67 3.19 -10.52
N VAL A 99 -12.73 3.39 -11.45
CA VAL A 99 -11.29 3.13 -11.28
C VAL A 99 -10.50 4.38 -11.66
N ALA A 100 -9.57 4.83 -10.81
CA ALA A 100 -8.64 5.88 -11.17
C ALA A 100 -7.45 5.27 -11.92
N VAL A 101 -7.25 5.71 -13.16
CA VAL A 101 -6.16 5.24 -14.02
C VAL A 101 -5.20 6.39 -14.27
N ARG A 102 -3.94 6.17 -13.94
CA ARG A 102 -2.82 7.04 -14.28
C ARG A 102 -2.37 6.72 -15.69
N ASN A 103 -2.48 7.71 -16.58
CA ASN A 103 -2.01 7.58 -17.94
C ASN A 103 -0.47 7.60 -17.97
N ASP A 104 0.15 6.56 -18.50
CA ASP A 104 1.62 6.44 -18.49
C ASP A 104 2.31 7.48 -19.39
N ARG A 105 1.65 7.88 -20.48
CA ARG A 105 2.17 8.87 -21.43
C ARG A 105 2.15 10.30 -20.87
N HIS A 106 1.09 10.65 -20.16
CA HIS A 106 0.85 12.02 -19.69
C HIS A 106 1.04 12.21 -18.18
N ARG A 107 1.26 11.11 -17.44
CA ARG A 107 1.35 11.06 -15.97
C ARG A 107 0.16 11.69 -15.23
N SER A 108 -0.97 11.84 -15.91
CA SER A 108 -2.21 12.40 -15.37
C SER A 108 -3.14 11.27 -14.89
N THR A 109 -3.74 11.44 -13.72
CA THR A 109 -4.76 10.51 -13.21
C THR A 109 -6.15 10.96 -13.68
N ALA A 110 -6.92 10.03 -14.23
CA ALA A 110 -8.31 10.25 -14.63
C ALA A 110 -9.19 9.10 -14.13
N ILE A 111 -10.46 9.39 -13.89
CA ILE A 111 -11.43 8.45 -13.30
C ILE A 111 -12.30 7.89 -14.42
N TYR A 112 -12.40 6.57 -14.49
CA TYR A 112 -13.18 5.88 -15.52
C TYR A 112 -14.18 4.90 -14.90
N PRO A 113 -15.37 4.74 -15.49
CA PRO A 113 -16.21 3.58 -15.23
C PRO A 113 -15.43 2.28 -15.45
N ALA A 114 -15.57 1.31 -14.55
CA ALA A 114 -14.91 0.02 -14.62
C ALA A 114 -15.23 -0.73 -15.93
N SER A 115 -16.38 -0.45 -16.56
CA SER A 115 -16.77 -1.00 -17.87
C SER A 115 -15.87 -0.56 -19.03
N PHE A 116 -15.15 0.55 -18.88
CA PHE A 116 -14.17 1.02 -19.87
C PHE A 116 -12.76 0.57 -19.56
N VAL A 117 -12.52 -0.02 -18.40
CA VAL A 117 -11.20 -0.48 -17.99
C VAL A 117 -11.14 -1.98 -18.28
N SER A 118 -9.99 -2.45 -18.73
CA SER A 118 -9.69 -3.88 -18.83
C SER A 118 -8.31 -4.10 -18.25
N ALA A 119 -8.20 -5.07 -17.35
CA ALA A 119 -6.92 -5.55 -16.86
C ALA A 119 -6.10 -6.05 -18.06
N VAL A 120 -4.85 -5.60 -18.16
CA VAL A 120 -3.90 -6.30 -18.99
C VAL A 120 -3.47 -7.50 -18.17
N GLU A 121 -3.85 -8.70 -18.60
CA GLU A 121 -3.14 -9.91 -18.19
C GLU A 121 -1.73 -9.77 -18.75
N VAL A 122 -0.88 -9.11 -17.98
CA VAL A 122 0.55 -9.28 -18.14
C VAL A 122 0.74 -10.72 -17.69
N GLU A 123 0.90 -11.64 -18.65
CA GLU A 123 1.58 -12.90 -18.38
C GLU A 123 2.77 -12.50 -17.52
N ALA A 124 2.75 -12.92 -16.25
CA ALA A 124 3.79 -12.57 -15.31
C ALA A 124 5.09 -13.09 -15.93
N GLU A 125 5.81 -12.19 -16.60
CA GLU A 125 7.21 -12.37 -16.89
C GLU A 125 7.80 -12.47 -15.50
N GLU A 126 8.11 -13.72 -15.09
CA GLU A 126 8.77 -14.01 -13.83
C GLU A 126 10.01 -13.12 -13.80
N GLU A 127 9.92 -11.99 -13.10
CA GLU A 127 11.12 -11.28 -12.69
C GLU A 127 11.98 -12.34 -11.99
N PRO A 128 13.24 -12.54 -12.42
CA PRO A 128 14.06 -13.59 -11.86
C PRO A 128 14.11 -13.36 -10.35
N THR A 129 13.52 -14.30 -9.61
CA THR A 129 13.54 -14.37 -8.16
C THR A 129 14.99 -14.52 -7.71
N ASP A 130 15.72 -13.41 -7.62
CA ASP A 130 16.83 -13.29 -6.69
C ASP A 130 16.22 -12.94 -5.31
N SER A 131 15.34 -13.82 -4.84
CA SER A 131 14.39 -13.59 -3.74
C SER A 131 14.96 -13.89 -2.35
N ALA A 132 16.28 -14.05 -2.23
CA ALA A 132 16.91 -14.10 -0.91
C ALA A 132 17.41 -12.69 -0.56
N PRO A 133 17.10 -12.15 0.64
CA PRO A 133 17.67 -10.89 1.06
C PRO A 133 19.19 -11.03 1.09
N TRP A 134 19.88 -10.38 0.13
CA TRP A 134 21.28 -10.04 0.31
C TRP A 134 21.40 -9.28 1.64
N THR A 135 22.49 -9.45 2.35
CA THR A 135 22.51 -9.04 3.75
C THR A 135 23.87 -8.56 4.17
N VAL A 136 23.94 -7.23 4.25
CA VAL A 136 25.12 -6.42 4.46
C VAL A 136 25.63 -6.58 5.88
N ALA A 137 26.77 -7.23 6.00
CA ALA A 137 27.70 -6.83 7.03
C ALA A 137 29.06 -6.64 6.35
N SER A 138 29.51 -5.40 6.38
CA SER A 138 30.75 -4.98 5.75
C SER A 138 31.91 -5.44 6.60
N HIS A 139 32.70 -6.40 6.11
CA HIS A 139 34.03 -6.61 6.67
C HIS A 139 35.03 -5.82 5.82
N ARG A 140 35.29 -4.57 6.22
CA ARG A 140 35.95 -3.53 5.40
C ARG A 140 34.99 -2.98 4.33
N THR A 141 35.36 -3.04 3.06
CA THR A 141 34.58 -2.53 1.91
C THR A 141 33.81 -3.63 1.17
N LEU A 142 33.83 -4.88 1.67
CA LEU A 142 33.20 -6.02 0.99
C LEU A 142 31.85 -6.39 1.62
N LEU A 143 30.84 -6.56 0.77
CA LEU A 143 29.51 -7.06 1.11
C LEU A 143 29.44 -8.57 0.93
N HIS A 144 28.93 -9.26 1.93
CA HIS A 144 28.82 -10.72 1.92
C HIS A 144 27.36 -11.16 1.81
N LYS A 145 27.11 -12.25 1.09
CA LYS A 145 25.82 -12.95 1.07
C LYS A 145 25.72 -13.86 2.29
N PHE A 146 24.60 -13.86 3.00
CA PHE A 146 24.36 -14.74 4.14
C PHE A 146 23.29 -15.77 3.83
N THR A 147 23.34 -16.91 4.53
CA THR A 147 22.35 -17.98 4.43
C THR A 147 20.98 -17.59 4.98
N GLU A 148 20.93 -16.68 5.94
CA GLU A 148 19.70 -16.17 6.55
C GLU A 148 19.95 -14.81 7.22
N ALA A 149 18.90 -14.00 7.32
CA ALA A 149 18.91 -12.67 7.92
C ALA A 149 18.74 -12.74 9.45
N SER A 150 19.59 -13.51 10.13
CA SER A 150 19.47 -13.80 11.56
C SER A 150 20.83 -13.94 12.25
N ALA A 151 20.85 -13.99 13.58
CA ALA A 151 22.04 -14.26 14.38
C ALA A 151 22.60 -15.70 14.21
N ALA A 152 21.92 -16.58 13.49
CA ALA A 152 22.44 -17.89 13.09
C ALA A 152 22.96 -17.91 11.64
N GLY A 153 22.77 -16.83 10.88
CA GLY A 153 23.23 -16.69 9.50
C GLY A 153 24.74 -16.74 9.35
N ARG A 154 25.21 -17.41 8.30
CA ARG A 154 26.64 -17.48 7.97
C ARG A 154 26.90 -16.90 6.59
N ALA A 155 28.06 -16.26 6.42
CA ALA A 155 28.48 -15.82 5.11
C ALA A 155 28.69 -17.03 4.18
N VAL A 156 28.08 -17.00 3.00
CA VAL A 156 28.11 -18.09 2.00
C VAL A 156 29.54 -18.36 1.48
N CYS A 157 30.41 -17.35 1.52
CA CYS A 157 31.85 -17.51 1.22
C CYS A 157 32.62 -18.31 2.29
N ASN A 158 31.94 -18.89 3.28
CA ASN A 158 32.50 -19.69 4.39
C ASN A 158 33.50 -18.94 5.26
N LYS A 159 33.40 -17.60 5.29
CA LYS A 159 34.19 -16.75 6.19
C LYS A 159 33.48 -16.71 7.55
N SER A 160 34.23 -16.85 8.64
CA SER A 160 33.74 -16.85 10.03
C SER A 160 33.32 -15.44 10.49
N PHE A 161 32.51 -14.76 9.69
CA PHE A 161 32.06 -13.42 9.96
C PHE A 161 30.64 -13.45 10.52
N ARG A 162 30.47 -12.87 11.70
CA ARG A 162 29.23 -12.88 12.48
C ARG A 162 28.79 -11.43 12.76
N PRO A 163 27.89 -10.85 11.94
CA PRO A 163 27.47 -9.46 12.03
C PRO A 163 27.05 -9.02 13.44
N TRP A 164 26.30 -9.88 14.13
CA TRP A 164 25.67 -9.59 15.42
C TRP A 164 26.64 -9.51 16.59
N LEU A 165 27.87 -10.02 16.46
CA LEU A 165 28.90 -9.92 17.50
C LEU A 165 29.55 -8.53 17.54
N TYR A 166 29.39 -7.73 16.49
CA TYR A 166 30.06 -6.44 16.34
C TYR A 166 29.09 -5.26 16.50
N GLY A 167 28.33 -5.23 17.61
CA GLY A 167 27.79 -4.05 18.32
C GLY A 167 27.01 -2.94 17.58
N ASN A 168 26.98 -2.91 16.27
CA ASN A 168 26.40 -1.87 15.43
C ASN A 168 25.26 -2.52 14.65
N GLY A 169 24.02 -2.06 14.86
CA GLY A 169 22.84 -2.64 14.24
C GLY A 169 22.94 -2.68 12.71
N TYR A 170 23.32 -3.84 12.18
CA TYR A 170 23.35 -4.09 10.74
C TYR A 170 21.93 -4.34 10.24
N VAL A 171 21.47 -3.47 9.34
CA VAL A 171 20.22 -3.68 8.60
C VAL A 171 20.53 -4.51 7.37
N PHE A 172 19.90 -5.66 7.32
CA PHE A 172 19.89 -6.59 6.21
C PHE A 172 19.16 -5.97 5.00
N LYS A 173 19.83 -5.89 3.84
CA LYS A 173 19.38 -5.18 2.63
C LYS A 173 19.71 -5.96 1.36
N THR A 174 18.72 -6.12 0.48
CA THR A 174 18.87 -6.75 -0.83
C THR A 174 19.94 -6.05 -1.69
N ARG A 175 20.41 -6.73 -2.75
CA ARG A 175 21.38 -6.18 -3.71
C ARG A 175 20.85 -4.89 -4.33
N ALA A 176 19.61 -4.92 -4.80
CA ALA A 176 18.92 -3.77 -5.37
C ALA A 176 18.81 -2.61 -4.37
N GLU A 177 18.45 -2.88 -3.10
CA GLU A 177 18.40 -1.84 -2.05
C GLU A 177 19.77 -1.24 -1.74
N HIS A 178 20.85 -2.03 -1.84
CA HIS A 178 22.20 -1.52 -1.64
C HIS A 178 22.66 -0.67 -2.85
N GLU A 179 22.45 -1.16 -4.07
CA GLU A 179 22.81 -0.47 -5.30
C GLU A 179 22.03 0.83 -5.47
N ALA A 180 20.79 0.89 -4.98
CA ALA A 180 19.98 2.12 -4.92
C ALA A 180 20.39 3.08 -3.79
N SER A 181 21.28 2.67 -2.87
CA SER A 181 21.66 3.49 -1.74
C SER A 181 22.70 4.55 -2.13
N ARG A 182 22.67 5.70 -1.43
CA ARG A 182 23.66 6.78 -1.61
C ARG A 182 25.13 6.41 -1.29
N TYR A 183 25.35 5.18 -0.84
CA TYR A 183 26.67 4.65 -0.44
C TYR A 183 27.07 3.43 -1.28
N ALA A 184 26.37 3.16 -2.39
CA ALA A 184 26.63 2.01 -3.24
C ALA A 184 28.09 1.96 -3.72
N ASP A 185 28.69 3.12 -4.00
CA ASP A 185 30.06 3.32 -4.46
C ASP A 185 31.14 2.99 -3.42
N LEU A 186 30.79 3.02 -2.12
CA LEU A 186 31.73 2.75 -1.03
C LEU A 186 31.97 1.26 -0.80
N TYR A 187 31.14 0.39 -1.37
CA TYR A 187 31.17 -1.04 -1.12
C TYR A 187 31.16 -1.85 -2.41
N THR A 188 31.79 -3.02 -2.35
CA THR A 188 31.85 -3.97 -3.46
C THR A 188 31.35 -5.33 -3.00
N PHE A 189 30.65 -6.06 -3.85
CA PHE A 189 30.20 -7.41 -3.52
C PHE A 189 31.39 -8.36 -3.44
N CYS A 190 31.38 -9.26 -2.45
CA CYS A 190 32.43 -10.25 -2.31
C CYS A 190 32.38 -11.22 -3.49
N PRO A 191 33.44 -11.35 -4.31
CA PRO A 191 33.41 -12.20 -5.51
C PRO A 191 33.11 -13.67 -5.22
N ARG A 192 33.52 -14.17 -4.04
CA ARG A 192 33.23 -15.54 -3.58
C ARG A 192 31.78 -15.76 -3.15
N CYS A 193 31.09 -14.69 -2.77
CA CYS A 193 29.65 -14.73 -2.51
C CYS A 193 28.86 -14.58 -3.80
N GLU A 194 29.35 -13.83 -4.78
CA GLU A 194 28.70 -13.72 -6.10
C GLU A 194 28.79 -15.01 -6.92
N SER A 195 29.86 -15.79 -6.74
CA SER A 195 30.03 -17.08 -7.43
C SER A 195 29.23 -18.24 -6.81
N LYS A 196 28.34 -17.99 -5.84
CA LYS A 196 27.64 -19.02 -5.05
C LYS A 196 26.14 -18.71 -4.86
#